data_AF-A0A090Q1W5-F1
#
_entry.id   AF-A0A090Q1W5-F1
#
_cell.length_a   1.000
_cell.length_b   1.000
_cell.length_c   1.000
_cell.angle_alpha   90.00
_cell.angle_beta   90.00
_cell.angle_gamma   90.00
#
_symmetry.space_group_name_H-M   'P 1'
#
loop_
_entity.id
_entity.type
_entity.pdbx_description
1 polymer ?
#
loop_
_entity_poly.entity_id
_entity_poly.type
_entity_poly.pdbx_seq_one_letter_code
_entity_poly.pdbx_strand_id
1 'polypeptide(L)'
;MKYDFPYRHRDLNWLSFNHRVLQEAANDHLPVYERIKFMAIFSSNLDEFFRVRISQLRQLKKVRKKVPKKIRDQTNQTGKRNNWPKSKSNSIF
;
A
#
# COMPACT_ATOMS: atom_id res chain seq x y z
N MET A 1 -14.04 17.93 23.58
CA MET A 1 -13.02 16.90 23.26
C MET A 1 -13.35 16.34 21.88
N LYS A 2 -12.53 16.60 20.86
CA LYS A 2 -12.69 15.97 19.54
C LYS A 2 -12.09 14.58 19.61
N TYR A 3 -12.90 13.54 19.39
CA TYR A 3 -12.39 12.20 19.14
C TYR A 3 -11.78 12.17 17.74
N ASP A 4 -10.52 12.56 17.61
CA ASP A 4 -9.71 12.22 16.43
C ASP A 4 -9.45 10.71 16.51
N PHE A 5 -10.35 9.90 15.98
CA PHE A 5 -10.04 8.50 15.72
C PHE A 5 -8.94 8.48 14.65
N PRO A 6 -7.70 8.07 14.97
CA PRO A 6 -6.68 7.99 13.94
C PRO A 6 -7.14 6.94 12.92
N TYR A 7 -7.34 7.36 11.67
CA TYR A 7 -7.64 6.44 10.58
C TYR A 7 -6.47 5.46 10.43
N ARG A 8 -6.62 4.27 11.02
CA ARG A 8 -5.62 3.20 10.90
C ARG A 8 -5.79 2.52 9.54
N HIS A 9 -4.68 2.23 8.87
CA HIS A 9 -4.69 1.52 7.59
C HIS A 9 -5.47 0.20 7.71
N ARG A 10 -6.32 -0.09 6.73
CA ARG A 10 -7.18 -1.28 6.70
C ARG A 10 -6.40 -2.59 6.98
N ASP A 11 -5.18 -2.69 6.48
CA ASP A 11 -4.33 -3.87 6.69
C ASP A 11 -3.88 -4.01 8.12
N LEU A 12 -3.53 -2.90 8.75
CA LEU A 12 -3.12 -2.91 10.16
C LEU A 12 -4.29 -3.34 11.04
N ASN A 13 -5.51 -2.91 10.73
CA ASN A 13 -6.71 -3.36 11.43
C ASN A 13 -6.94 -4.86 11.22
N TRP A 14 -6.78 -5.35 9.99
CA TRP A 14 -6.95 -6.77 9.68
C TRP A 14 -5.87 -7.64 10.38
N LEU A 15 -4.61 -7.21 10.36
CA LEU A 15 -3.51 -7.88 11.06
C LEU A 15 -3.69 -7.84 12.59
N SER A 16 -4.18 -6.72 13.13
CA SER A 16 -4.50 -6.59 14.56
C SER A 16 -5.61 -7.55 14.98
N PHE A 17 -6.61 -7.75 14.12
CA PHE A 17 -7.64 -8.77 14.33
C PHE A 17 -7.03 -10.17 14.32
N ASN A 18 -6.18 -10.48 13.34
CA ASN A 18 -5.52 -11.79 13.26
C ASN A 18 -4.61 -12.08 14.47
N HIS A 19 -3.94 -11.05 14.99
CA HIS A 19 -3.16 -11.14 16.20
C HIS A 19 -4.02 -11.57 17.41
N ARG A 20 -5.27 -11.11 17.52
CA ARG A 20 -6.18 -11.57 18.59
C ARG A 20 -6.55 -13.05 18.43
N VAL A 21 -6.73 -13.54 17.21
CA VAL A 21 -6.94 -14.98 16.96
C VAL A 21 -5.72 -15.79 17.44
N LEU A 22 -4.51 -15.27 17.21
CA LEU A 22 -3.28 -15.89 17.70
C LEU A 22 -3.17 -15.87 19.23
N GLN A 23 -3.67 -14.82 19.89
CA GLN A 23 -3.75 -14.76 21.36
C GLN A 23 -4.62 -15.89 21.92
N GLU A 24 -5.76 -16.20 21.28
CA GLU A 24 -6.59 -17.36 21.69
C GLU A 24 -5.85 -18.69 21.51
N ALA A 25 -5.09 -18.85 20.41
CA ALA A 25 -4.26 -20.04 20.23
C ALA A 25 -3.16 -20.20 21.31
N ALA A 26 -2.65 -19.08 21.83
CA ALA A 26 -1.64 -19.05 22.89
C ALA A 26 -2.21 -19.18 24.31
N ASN A 27 -3.54 -19.15 24.48
CA ASN A 27 -4.17 -19.18 25.79
C ASN A 27 -4.12 -20.60 26.40
N ASP A 28 -3.30 -20.78 27.44
CA ASP A 28 -3.15 -22.06 28.15
C ASP A 28 -4.37 -22.45 28.99
N HIS A 29 -5.34 -21.54 29.20
CA HIS A 29 -6.62 -21.87 29.83
C HIS A 29 -7.61 -22.56 28.89
N LEU A 30 -7.33 -22.60 27.58
CA LEU A 30 -8.15 -23.31 26.61
C LEU A 30 -7.66 -24.75 26.43
N PRO A 31 -8.58 -25.72 26.19
CA PRO A 31 -8.20 -27.06 25.80
C PRO A 31 -7.30 -27.05 24.56
N VAL A 32 -6.32 -27.97 24.50
CA VAL A 32 -5.34 -28.06 23.39
C VAL A 32 -6.02 -28.12 22.03
N TYR A 33 -7.15 -28.81 21.93
CA TYR A 33 -7.91 -28.92 20.68
C TYR A 33 -8.46 -27.56 20.21
N GLU A 34 -8.93 -26.70 21.12
CA GLU A 34 -9.41 -25.36 20.77
C GLU A 34 -8.28 -24.46 20.31
N ARG A 35 -7.11 -24.55 20.97
CA ARG A 35 -5.90 -23.82 20.55
C ARG A 35 -5.47 -24.20 19.14
N ILE A 36 -5.50 -25.49 18.80
CA ILE A 36 -5.21 -25.98 17.45
C ILE A 36 -6.23 -25.43 16.44
N LYS A 37 -7.51 -25.36 16.79
CA LYS A 37 -8.52 -24.71 15.93
C LYS A 37 -8.19 -23.24 15.70
N PHE A 38 -7.83 -22.49 16.74
CA PHE A 38 -7.42 -21.09 16.58
C PHE A 38 -6.16 -20.95 15.72
N MET A 39 -5.18 -21.86 15.83
CA MET A 39 -4.02 -21.89 14.92
C MET A 39 -4.43 -22.13 13.46
N ALA A 40 -5.34 -23.06 13.21
CA ALA A 40 -5.84 -23.32 11.86
C ALA A 40 -6.60 -22.12 11.29
N ILE A 41 -7.43 -21.46 12.11
CA ILE A 41 -8.15 -20.24 11.74
C ILE A 41 -7.17 -19.10 11.43
N PHE A 42 -6.16 -18.90 12.28
CA PHE A 42 -5.09 -17.92 12.04
C PHE A 42 -4.40 -18.15 10.70
N SER A 43 -3.97 -19.38 10.42
CA SER A 43 -3.30 -19.73 9.15
C SER A 43 -4.20 -19.45 7.93
N SER A 44 -5.45 -19.92 7.97
CA SER A 44 -6.40 -19.73 6.87
C SER A 44 -6.66 -18.25 6.60
N ASN A 45 -6.83 -17.46 7.67
CA ASN A 45 -7.01 -16.03 7.53
C ASN A 45 -5.76 -15.38 6.89
N LEU A 46 -4.57 -15.73 7.37
CA LEU A 46 -3.32 -15.15 6.88
C LEU A 46 -3.11 -15.41 5.39
N ASP A 47 -3.41 -16.62 4.93
CA ASP A 47 -3.39 -16.97 3.50
C ASP A 47 -4.34 -16.09 2.68
N GLU A 48 -5.56 -15.88 3.17
CA GLU A 48 -6.54 -15.00 2.52
C GLU A 48 -6.03 -13.55 2.43
N PHE A 49 -5.40 -13.04 3.49
CA PHE A 49 -4.80 -11.70 3.48
C PHE A 49 -3.71 -11.57 2.41
N PHE A 50 -2.79 -12.54 2.32
CA PHE A 50 -1.74 -12.51 1.31
C PHE A 50 -2.31 -12.63 -0.10
N ARG A 51 -3.30 -13.50 -0.32
CA ARG A 51 -3.97 -13.64 -1.61
C ARG A 51 -4.54 -12.31 -2.10
N VAL A 52 -5.28 -11.61 -1.23
CA VAL A 52 -5.87 -10.31 -1.56
C VAL A 52 -4.78 -9.25 -1.75
N ARG A 53 -3.79 -9.16 -0.86
CA ARG A 53 -2.76 -8.10 -0.94
C ARG A 53 -1.77 -8.27 -2.08
N ILE A 54 -1.35 -9.48 -2.38
CA ILE A 54 -0.50 -9.75 -3.54
C ILE A 54 -1.25 -9.42 -4.84
N SER A 55 -2.53 -9.77 -4.93
CA SER A 55 -3.37 -9.41 -6.09
C SER A 55 -3.42 -7.89 -6.30
N GLN A 56 -3.68 -7.13 -5.25
CA GLN A 56 -3.74 -5.67 -5.31
C GLN A 56 -2.38 -5.04 -5.67
N LEU A 57 -1.28 -5.53 -5.09
CA LEU A 57 0.06 -5.04 -5.42
C LEU A 57 0.43 -5.32 -6.89
N ARG A 58 0.08 -6.50 -7.41
CA ARG A 58 0.27 -6.85 -8.82
C ARG A 58 -0.53 -5.91 -9.74
N GLN A 59 -1.77 -5.57 -9.36
CA GLN A 59 -2.59 -4.61 -10.10
C GLN A 59 -1.96 -3.20 -10.11
N LEU A 60 -1.50 -2.72 -8.95
CA LEU A 60 -0.85 -1.41 -8.86
C LEU A 60 0.43 -1.33 -9.73
N LYS A 61 1.24 -2.41 -9.75
CA LYS A 61 2.41 -2.51 -10.63
C LYS A 61 2.03 -2.47 -12.12
N LYS A 62 0.90 -3.07 -12.52
CA LYS A 62 0.39 -3.01 -13.91
C LYS A 62 -0.05 -1.59 -14.30
N VAL A 63 -0.72 -0.87 -13.40
CA VAL A 63 -1.17 0.52 -13.65
C VAL A 63 0.02 1.44 -13.89
N ARG A 64 1.07 1.37 -13.06
CA ARG A 64 2.29 2.19 -13.23
C ARG A 64 2.99 1.99 -14.59
N LYS A 65 2.83 0.84 -15.23
CA LYS A 65 3.42 0.55 -16.55
C LYS A 65 2.61 1.11 -17.73
N LYS A 66 1.35 1.51 -17.52
CA LYS A 66 0.45 2.05 -18.55
C LYS A 66 0.40 3.59 -18.54
N VAL A 67 1.53 4.26 -18.66
CA VAL A 67 1.51 5.65 -19.17
C VAL A 67 1.42 5.53 -20.70
N PRO A 68 0.34 5.96 -21.36
CA PRO A 68 0.24 5.90 -22.81
C PRO A 68 1.41 6.65 -23.46
N LYS A 69 2.13 6.02 -24.41
CA LYS A 69 3.23 6.66 -25.16
C LYS A 69 2.84 8.03 -25.72
N LYS A 70 1.58 8.17 -26.17
CA LYS A 70 1.00 9.42 -26.69
C LYS A 70 1.09 10.61 -25.72
N ILE A 71 0.98 10.37 -24.41
CA ILE A 71 1.12 11.42 -23.38
C ILE A 71 2.61 11.78 -23.16
N ARG A 72 3.50 10.78 -23.22
CA ARG A 72 4.96 10.95 -23.07
C ARG A 72 5.59 11.71 -24.25
N ASP A 73 5.04 11.55 -25.45
CA ASP A 73 5.50 12.26 -26.64
C ASP A 73 4.99 13.71 -26.68
N GLN A 74 3.82 13.98 -26.09
CA GLN A 74 3.26 15.34 -25.98
C GLN A 74 4.00 16.20 -24.95
N THR A 75 4.40 15.65 -23.80
CA THR A 75 5.17 16.39 -22.77
C THR A 75 6.56 16.81 -23.25
N ASN A 76 7.20 15.97 -24.07
CA ASN A 76 8.51 16.28 -24.68
C ASN A 76 8.43 17.34 -25.79
N GLN A 77 7.24 17.56 -26.36
CA GLN A 77 7.00 18.64 -27.35
C GLN A 77 6.65 19.97 -26.68
N THR A 78 6.02 19.96 -25.50
CA THR A 78 5.72 21.20 -24.76
C THR A 78 6.98 21.83 -24.16
N GLY A 79 7.99 21.03 -23.78
CA GLY A 79 9.28 21.55 -23.29
C GLY A 79 10.18 22.21 -24.35
N LYS A 80 9.89 22.02 -25.65
CA LYS A 80 10.60 22.68 -26.75
C LYS A 80 9.90 23.95 -27.27
N ARG A 81 8.80 24.36 -26.64
CA ARG A 81 7.95 25.47 -27.11
C ARG A 81 8.01 26.73 -26.26
N ASN A 82 8.96 26.81 -25.32
CA ASN A 82 9.12 27.95 -24.44
C ASN A 82 10.40 28.69 -24.84
N ASN A 83 10.28 29.68 -25.72
CA ASN A 83 11.30 30.74 -25.84
C ASN A 83 11.21 31.61 -24.58
N TRP A 84 11.75 31.12 -23.46
CA TRP A 84 12.00 31.97 -22.30
C TRP A 84 13.18 32.89 -22.65
N PRO A 85 13.05 34.22 -22.57
CA PRO A 85 14.15 35.11 -22.89
C PRO A 85 15.27 34.84 -21.89
N LYS A 86 16.39 34.27 -22.35
CA LYS A 86 17.61 34.23 -21.55
C LYS A 86 18.12 35.67 -21.48
N SER A 87 17.83 36.35 -20.36
CA SER A 87 18.51 37.60 -20.04
C SER A 87 20.02 37.30 -20.03
N LYS A 88 20.74 37.94 -20.93
CA LYS A 88 22.21 37.92 -20.91
C LYS A 88 22.62 38.71 -19.69
N SER A 89 23.10 38.02 -18.65
CA SER A 89 23.99 38.64 -17.68
C SER A 89 25.31 38.90 -18.42
N ASN A 90 25.54 40.15 -18.79
CA ASN A 90 26.90 40.62 -19.07
C ASN A 90 27.29 41.61 -17.98
N SER A 91 28.27 41.17 -17.22
CA SER A 91 29.06 41.94 -16.28
C SER A 91 29.95 42.93 -17.06
N ILE A 92 30.34 44.02 -16.37
CA ILE A 92 31.46 44.93 -16.64
C ILE A 92 31.40 45.73 -17.96
N PHE A 93 30.80 46.93 -17.92
CA PHE A 93 31.48 48.24 -17.88
C PHE A 93 30.48 49.29 -17.35
#